data_AF-A0A521Y552-F1
#
_entry.id   AF-A0A521Y552-F1
#
_cell.length_a   1.000
_cell.length_b   1.000
_cell.length_c   1.000
_cell.angle_alpha   90.00
_cell.angle_beta   90.00
_cell.angle_gamma   90.00
#
_symmetry.space_group_name_H-M   'P 1'
#
loop_
_entity.id
_entity.type
_entity.pdbx_description
1 polymer ?
#
loop_
_entity_poly.entity_id
_entity_poly.type
_entity_poly.pdbx_seq_one_letter_code
_entity_poly.pdbx_strand_id
1 'polypeptide(L)' 'MADATDEQIQVHRGLNGVYFDRSDVCFIDGRAGELRYRGYSIHDLAQRSTFEETAYLLFHGDLPTSD' A
#
# COMPACT_ATOMS: atom_id res chain seq x y z
N MET A 1 -35.00 34.64 7.55
CA MET A 1 -34.21 34.77 6.32
C MET A 1 -32.94 33.99 6.59
N ALA A 2 -32.89 32.74 6.15
CA ALA A 2 -31.82 31.80 6.49
C ALA A 2 -30.63 32.07 5.56
N ASP A 3 -29.50 32.44 6.14
CA ASP A 3 -28.23 32.60 5.44
C ASP A 3 -27.62 31.20 5.28
N ALA A 4 -27.49 30.76 4.03
CA ALA A 4 -26.98 29.44 3.71
C ALA A 4 -25.47 29.42 3.97
N THR A 5 -25.03 28.44 4.75
CA THR A 5 -23.64 28.22 5.14
C THR A 5 -22.76 28.07 3.89
N ASP A 6 -21.80 28.99 3.75
CA ASP A 6 -20.75 28.95 2.72
C ASP A 6 -19.76 27.82 3.06
N GLU A 7 -20.09 26.60 2.65
CA GLU A 7 -19.15 25.47 2.71
C GLU A 7 -18.04 25.70 1.68
N GLN A 8 -16.87 26.14 2.16
CA GLN A 8 -15.69 26.33 1.34
C GLN A 8 -15.25 25.01 0.71
N ILE A 9 -15.25 24.94 -0.62
CA ILE A 9 -14.79 23.77 -1.37
C ILE A 9 -13.27 23.61 -1.19
N GLN A 10 -12.85 22.60 -0.42
CA GLN A 10 -11.45 22.26 -0.24
C GLN A 10 -10.93 21.39 -1.39
N VAL A 11 -10.04 21.93 -2.23
CA VAL A 11 -9.45 21.21 -3.38
C VAL A 11 -8.11 20.57 -3.01
N HIS A 12 -8.06 19.24 -3.01
CA HIS A 12 -6.83 18.46 -2.79
C HIS A 12 -6.08 18.21 -4.10
N ARG A 13 -5.19 19.15 -4.48
CA ARG A 13 -4.38 19.02 -5.69
C ARG A 13 -3.51 17.76 -5.67
N GLY A 14 -3.57 16.96 -6.74
CA GLY A 14 -2.81 15.71 -6.87
C GLY A 14 -3.26 14.59 -5.93
N LEU A 15 -4.45 14.68 -5.32
CA LEU A 15 -4.95 13.73 -4.32
C LEU A 15 -4.06 13.63 -3.06
N ASN A 16 -3.29 14.68 -2.76
CA ASN A 16 -2.42 14.70 -1.59
C ASN A 16 -3.22 14.54 -0.30
N GLY A 17 -2.89 13.49 0.46
CA GLY A 17 -3.56 13.15 1.71
C GLY A 17 -4.95 12.52 1.55
N VAL A 18 -5.39 12.24 0.31
CA VAL A 18 -6.66 11.59 0.04
C VAL A 18 -6.44 10.08 -0.04
N TYR A 19 -7.06 9.34 0.88
CA TYR A 19 -7.08 7.89 0.85
C TYR A 19 -8.22 7.40 -0.05
N PHE A 20 -7.89 6.63 -1.08
CA PHE A 20 -8.88 6.10 -2.02
C PHE A 20 -9.49 4.77 -1.57
N ASP A 21 -8.65 3.84 -1.10
CA ASP A 21 -9.07 2.53 -0.59
C ASP A 21 -8.03 1.94 0.38
N ARG A 22 -8.35 0.80 1.00
CA ARG A 22 -7.43 -0.02 1.82
C ARG A 22 -6.92 -1.19 1.00
N SER A 23 -5.63 -1.49 1.12
CA SER A 23 -4.99 -2.61 0.44
C SER A 23 -4.05 -3.35 1.37
N ASP A 24 -4.12 -4.68 1.36
CA ASP A 24 -3.22 -5.56 2.11
C ASP A 24 -1.98 -5.96 1.31
N VAL A 25 -1.78 -5.40 0.11
CA VAL A 25 -0.69 -5.78 -0.81
C VAL A 25 0.67 -5.28 -0.30
N CYS A 26 0.74 -4.02 0.13
CA CYS A 26 2.00 -3.36 0.47
C CYS A 26 1.82 -2.42 1.66
N PHE A 27 2.80 -2.45 2.57
CA PHE A 27 2.92 -1.51 3.67
C PHE A 27 4.24 -0.75 3.59
N ILE A 28 4.18 0.57 3.80
CA ILE A 28 5.33 1.46 3.72
C ILE A 28 5.34 2.34 4.98
N ASP A 29 6.43 2.29 5.73
CA ASP A 29 6.76 3.30 6.75
C ASP A 29 8.02 4.05 6.31
N GLY A 30 7.82 5.24 5.75
CA GLY A 30 8.91 6.09 5.28
C GLY A 30 9.78 6.67 6.39
N ARG A 31 9.33 6.69 7.65
CA ARG A 31 10.15 7.16 8.79
C ARG A 31 11.06 6.05 9.29
N ALA A 32 10.55 4.82 9.34
CA ALA A 32 11.32 3.64 9.71
C ALA A 32 12.19 3.11 8.55
N GLY A 33 11.91 3.51 7.31
CA GLY A 33 12.55 2.95 6.11
C GLY A 33 12.09 1.52 5.82
N GLU A 34 10.85 1.19 6.22
CA GLU A 34 10.31 -0.16 6.13
C GLU A 34 9.39 -0.29 4.90
N LEU A 35 9.61 -1.36 4.14
CA LEU A 35 8.76 -1.77 3.02
C LEU A 35 8.43 -3.26 3.20
N ARG A 36 7.14 -3.58 3.16
CA ARG A 36 6.64 -4.95 3.27
C ARG A 36 5.67 -5.28 2.16
N TYR A 37 5.81 -6.46 1.56
CA TYR A 37 4.84 -7.04 0.63
C TYR A 37 4.10 -8.18 1.30
N ARG A 38 2.77 -8.10 1.37
CA ARG A 38 1.91 -9.10 2.04
C ARG A 38 2.41 -9.48 3.44
N GLY A 39 2.99 -8.52 4.17
CA GLY A 39 3.56 -8.74 5.50
C GLY A 39 5.02 -9.21 5.54
N TYR A 40 5.63 -9.61 4.42
CA TYR A 40 7.04 -9.98 4.34
C TYR A 40 7.92 -8.74 4.16
N SER A 41 9.03 -8.67 4.90
CA SER A 41 10.03 -7.61 4.71
C SER A 41 10.63 -7.70 3.31
N ILE A 42 10.79 -6.54 2.65
CA ILE A 42 11.44 -6.49 1.33
C ILE A 42 12.87 -7.04 1.36
N HIS A 43 13.56 -6.90 2.49
CA HIS A 43 14.91 -7.43 2.66
C HIS A 43 14.94 -8.97 2.65
N ASP A 44 13.94 -9.61 3.28
CA ASP A 44 13.84 -11.06 3.28
C ASP A 44 13.54 -11.59 1.89
N LEU A 45 12.60 -10.95 1.18
CA LEU A 45 12.26 -11.31 -0.20
C LEU A 45 13.47 -11.15 -1.12
N ALA A 46 14.21 -10.04 -1.01
CA ALA A 46 15.39 -9.79 -1.83
C ALA A 46 16.53 -10.80 -1.59
N GLN A 47 16.67 -11.32 -0.38
CA GLN A 47 17.74 -12.27 -0.03
C GLN A 47 17.36 -13.73 -0.24
N ARG A 48 16.08 -14.07 -0.13
CA ARG A 48 15.62 -15.46 0.02
C ARG A 48 14.61 -15.88 -1.03
N SER A 49 14.13 -14.97 -1.87
CA SER A 49 13.12 -15.24 -2.87
C SER A 49 13.59 -14.80 -4.26
N THR A 50 12.86 -15.26 -5.27
CA THR A 50 13.01 -14.88 -6.67
C THR A 50 11.97 -13.83 -7.07
N PHE A 51 12.16 -13.25 -8.25
CA PHE A 51 11.19 -12.31 -8.81
C PHE A 51 9.83 -12.99 -9.02
N GLU A 52 9.83 -14.21 -9.55
CA GLU A 52 8.64 -14.99 -9.85
C GLU A 52 7.85 -15.33 -8.59
N GLU A 53 8.51 -15.77 -7.53
CA GLU A 53 7.87 -16.04 -6.22
C GLU A 53 7.32 -14.75 -5.59
N THR A 54 8.05 -13.64 -5.69
CA THR A 54 7.56 -12.35 -5.18
C THR A 54 6.36 -11.84 -5.98
N ALA A 55 6.38 -12.02 -7.30
CA ALA A 55 5.23 -11.69 -8.15
C ALA A 55 4.03 -12.57 -7.79
N TYR A 56 4.25 -13.88 -7.59
CA TYR A 56 3.22 -14.81 -7.14
C TYR A 56 2.62 -14.36 -5.81
N LEU A 57 3.44 -14.02 -4.81
CA LEU A 57 3.01 -13.49 -3.51
C LEU A 57 2.10 -12.27 -3.66
N LEU A 58 2.46 -11.32 -4.52
CA LEU A 58 1.66 -10.10 -4.71
C LEU A 58 0.26 -10.40 -5.27
N PHE A 59 0.18 -11.31 -6.25
CA PHE A 59 -1.08 -11.71 -6.87
C PHE A 59 -1.94 -12.62 -5.98
N HIS A 60 -1.32 -13.61 -5.33
CA HIS A 60 -2.01 -14.71 -4.64
C HIS A 60 -2.13 -14.52 -3.13
N GLY A 61 -1.34 -13.63 -2.53
CA GLY A 61 -1.38 -13.32 -1.10
C GLY A 61 -0.34 -14.08 -0.27
N ASP A 62 0.07 -15.27 -0.73
CA ASP A 62 1.02 -16.15 -0.04
C ASP A 62 2.15 -16.61 -0.99
N LEU A 63 3.29 -17.01 -0.42
CA LEU A 63 4.40 -17.59 -1.18
C LEU A 63 4.01 -18.94 -1.79
N PRO A 64 4.55 -19.30 -2.97
CA PRO A 64 4.24 -20.58 -3.59
C PRO A 64 4.77 -21.74 -2.74
N THR A 65 4.00 -22.83 -2.67
CA THR A 65 4.42 -24.09 -2.05
C THR A 65 5.08 -25.00 -3.09
N SER A 66 6.08 -25.77 -2.66
CA SER A 66 6.69 -26.81 -3.48
C SER A 66 5.85 -28.10 -3.41
N ASP A 67 4.76 -28.16 -4.17
CA ASP A 67 4.07 -29.43 -4.46
C ASP A 67 4.61 -30.06 -5.76
#